data_AF-K6YLJ4-F1
#
_entry.id   AF-K6YLJ4-F1
#
_cell.length_a   1.000
_cell.length_b   1.000
_cell.length_c   1.000
_cell.angle_alpha   90.00
_cell.angle_beta   90.00
_cell.angle_gamma   90.00
#
_symmetry.space_group_name_H-M   'P 1'
#
loop_
_entity.id
_entity.type
_entity.pdbx_description
1 polymer ?
#
loop_
_entity_poly.entity_id
_entity_poly.type
_entity_poly.pdbx_seq_one_letter_code
_entity_poly.pdbx_strand_id
1 'polypeptide(L)'
;MNEDIIIALPSLIHRIGGETAKQAKAIALQYECELKRVRRSRNWSVTGDAIKIQTYVVQLKAHQMISHKLNKQGDGEFHYLIRKIETALLGHADKLETLEAKLIRLITQTPSITLSKLVLLTHCTEAEARVARFEAESW
;
A
#
# COMPACT_ATOMS: atom_id res chain seq x y z
N MET A 1 5.21 -11.85 -8.77
CA MET A 1 3.79 -11.80 -8.35
C MET A 1 3.79 -11.26 -6.93
N ASN A 2 3.36 -10.02 -6.74
CA ASN A 2 3.22 -9.49 -5.39
C ASN A 2 2.03 -10.16 -4.72
N GLU A 3 2.24 -10.65 -3.50
CA GLU A 3 1.17 -11.23 -2.71
C GLU A 3 0.24 -10.13 -2.18
N ASP A 4 -1.05 -10.30 -2.44
CA ASP A 4 -2.10 -9.45 -1.91
C ASP A 4 -1.98 -9.32 -0.39
N ILE A 5 -2.14 -8.10 0.10
CA ILE A 5 -2.27 -7.82 1.53
C ILE A 5 -3.73 -7.68 1.90
N ILE A 6 -4.08 -8.10 3.11
CA ILE A 6 -5.44 -7.99 3.66
C ILE A 6 -5.39 -7.05 4.85
N ILE A 7 -6.04 -5.90 4.74
CA ILE A 7 -6.11 -4.92 5.83
C ILE A 7 -7.49 -4.97 6.46
N ALA A 8 -7.54 -5.33 7.75
CA ALA A 8 -8.78 -5.38 8.52
C ALA A 8 -9.29 -3.97 8.85
N LEU A 9 -10.59 -3.78 8.63
CA LEU A 9 -11.34 -2.54 8.83
C LEU A 9 -12.52 -2.79 9.79
N PRO A 10 -12.28 -2.85 11.12
CA PRO A 10 -13.32 -3.15 12.10
C PRO A 10 -14.39 -2.06 12.18
N SER A 11 -15.65 -2.45 12.08
CA SER A 11 -16.82 -1.54 12.21
C SER A 11 -16.82 -0.40 11.18
N LEU A 12 -16.34 -0.64 9.96
CA LEU A 12 -16.18 0.39 8.93
C LEU A 12 -17.45 1.24 8.71
N ILE A 13 -18.59 0.60 8.44
CA ILE A 13 -19.87 1.31 8.20
C ILE A 13 -20.28 2.19 9.39
N HIS A 14 -20.01 1.77 10.63
CA HIS A 14 -20.33 2.60 11.80
C HIS A 14 -19.44 3.85 11.91
N ARG A 15 -18.28 3.85 11.28
CA ARG A 15 -17.29 4.94 11.38
C ARG A 15 -17.38 5.93 10.23
N ILE A 16 -17.71 5.47 9.03
CA ILE A 16 -17.77 6.32 7.82
C ILE A 16 -19.17 6.42 7.22
N GLY A 17 -20.14 5.61 7.67
CA GLY A 17 -21.48 5.56 7.09
C GLY A 17 -21.62 4.60 5.90
N GLY A 18 -22.85 4.19 5.61
CA GLY A 18 -23.15 3.21 4.56
C GLY A 18 -22.90 3.72 3.15
N GLU A 19 -23.30 4.96 2.85
CA GLU A 19 -23.12 5.56 1.51
C GLU A 19 -21.65 5.81 1.20
N THR A 20 -20.90 6.39 2.14
CA THR A 20 -19.45 6.58 2.02
C THR A 20 -18.73 5.24 1.87
N ALA A 21 -19.16 4.17 2.56
CA ALA A 21 -18.60 2.83 2.37
C ALA A 21 -18.90 2.25 0.96
N LYS A 22 -20.08 2.53 0.39
CA LYS A 22 -20.40 2.14 -1.00
C LYS A 22 -19.53 2.89 -2.00
N GLN A 23 -19.33 4.19 -1.81
CA GLN A 23 -18.43 5.00 -2.64
C GLN A 23 -16.99 4.51 -2.54
N ALA A 24 -16.48 4.31 -1.32
CA ALA A 24 -15.15 3.75 -1.08
C ALA A 24 -14.97 2.39 -1.79
N LYS A 25 -16.01 1.56 -1.83
CA LYS A 25 -15.98 0.27 -2.53
C LYS A 25 -15.93 0.43 -4.05
N ALA A 26 -16.66 1.39 -4.61
CA ALA A 26 -16.62 1.69 -6.04
C ALA A 26 -15.22 2.18 -6.47
N ILE A 27 -14.62 3.06 -5.67
CA ILE A 27 -13.23 3.53 -5.90
C ILE A 27 -12.26 2.36 -5.77
N ALA A 28 -12.40 1.49 -4.76
CA ALA A 28 -11.51 0.33 -4.59
C ALA A 28 -11.50 -0.55 -5.84
N LEU A 29 -12.68 -0.82 -6.43
CA LEU A 29 -12.80 -1.63 -7.64
C LEU A 29 -12.06 -1.02 -8.85
N GLN A 30 -12.02 0.31 -8.97
CA GLN A 30 -11.29 1.01 -10.04
C GLN A 30 -9.77 0.82 -9.95
N TYR A 31 -9.24 0.62 -8.74
CA TYR A 31 -7.82 0.39 -8.49
C TYR A 31 -7.51 -1.09 -8.22
N GLU A 32 -8.37 -1.99 -8.72
CA GLU A 32 -8.23 -3.45 -8.59
C GLU A 32 -8.04 -3.90 -7.13
N CYS A 33 -8.65 -3.16 -6.20
CA CYS A 33 -8.72 -3.48 -4.78
C CYS A 33 -10.12 -3.95 -4.42
N GLU A 34 -10.22 -4.83 -3.44
CA GLU A 34 -11.47 -5.41 -3.00
C GLU A 34 -11.83 -4.96 -1.58
N LEU A 35 -12.81 -4.06 -1.47
CA LEU A 35 -13.41 -3.66 -0.19
C LEU A 35 -14.67 -4.49 0.08
N LYS A 36 -14.59 -5.44 1.01
CA LYS A 36 -15.68 -6.36 1.35
C LYS A 36 -15.91 -6.48 2.84
N ARG A 37 -17.14 -6.87 3.19
CA ARG A 37 -17.51 -7.26 4.55
C ARG A 37 -17.07 -8.69 4.82
N VAL A 38 -16.41 -8.93 5.94
CA VAL A 38 -16.11 -10.28 6.45
C VAL A 38 -17.44 -10.91 6.92
N ARG A 39 -17.80 -12.04 6.31
CA ARG A 39 -19.10 -12.72 6.36
C ARG A 39 -19.90 -12.50 7.66
N ARG A 40 -21.09 -11.90 7.52
CA ARG A 40 -22.08 -11.60 8.59
C ARG A 40 -21.54 -10.86 9.83
N SER A 41 -20.35 -10.27 9.78
CA SER A 41 -19.78 -9.47 10.87
C SER A 41 -19.83 -7.97 10.55
N ARG A 42 -19.54 -7.13 11.56
CA ARG A 42 -19.27 -5.70 11.38
C ARG A 42 -17.86 -5.42 10.83
N ASN A 43 -17.05 -6.46 10.65
CA ASN A 43 -15.68 -6.32 10.17
C ASN A 43 -15.68 -6.27 8.65
N TRP A 44 -14.90 -5.35 8.12
CA TRP A 44 -14.61 -5.23 6.70
C TRP A 44 -13.13 -5.50 6.48
N SER A 45 -12.75 -5.73 5.23
CA SER A 45 -11.36 -5.80 4.81
C SER A 45 -11.20 -5.14 3.45
N VAL A 46 -10.04 -4.54 3.23
CA VAL A 46 -9.54 -4.22 1.89
C VAL A 46 -8.46 -5.22 1.52
N THR A 47 -8.53 -5.76 0.32
CA THR A 47 -7.58 -6.76 -0.20
C THR A 47 -7.06 -6.31 -1.55
N GLY A 48 -5.77 -6.53 -1.81
CA GLY A 48 -5.12 -6.24 -3.07
C GLY A 48 -3.61 -6.10 -2.91
N ASP A 49 -2.93 -5.87 -4.02
CA ASP A 49 -1.51 -5.56 -4.03
C ASP A 49 -1.19 -4.27 -3.24
N ALA A 50 -0.02 -4.23 -2.59
CA ALA A 50 0.35 -3.11 -1.74
C ALA A 50 0.42 -1.77 -2.50
N ILE A 51 0.95 -1.76 -3.73
CA ILE A 51 1.06 -0.57 -4.58
C ILE A 51 -0.33 -0.11 -5.01
N LYS A 52 -1.22 -1.05 -5.33
CA LYS A 52 -2.62 -0.77 -5.68
C LYS A 52 -3.38 -0.18 -4.50
N ILE A 53 -3.19 -0.72 -3.29
CA ILE A 53 -3.79 -0.17 -2.07
C ILE A 53 -3.23 1.22 -1.73
N GLN A 54 -1.94 1.46 -1.95
CA GLN A 54 -1.36 2.80 -1.81
C GLN A 54 -1.99 3.79 -2.79
N THR A 55 -2.14 3.39 -4.06
CA THR A 55 -2.81 4.20 -5.09
C THR A 55 -4.26 4.49 -4.70
N TYR A 56 -4.98 3.47 -4.19
CA TYR A 56 -6.34 3.63 -3.68
C TYR A 56 -6.43 4.69 -2.55
N VAL A 57 -5.50 4.70 -1.60
CA VAL A 57 -5.46 5.72 -0.53
C VAL A 57 -5.24 7.12 -1.07
N VAL A 58 -4.32 7.30 -2.03
CA VAL A 58 -4.07 8.59 -2.68
C VAL A 58 -5.36 9.13 -3.31
N GLN A 59 -6.16 8.24 -3.88
CA GLN A 59 -7.39 8.60 -4.59
C GLN A 59 -8.52 8.91 -3.62
N LEU A 60 -8.64 8.18 -2.52
CA LEU A 60 -9.55 8.55 -1.42
C LEU A 60 -9.24 9.95 -0.88
N LYS A 61 -7.96 10.29 -0.70
CA LYS A 61 -7.54 11.64 -0.27
C LYS A 61 -7.93 12.69 -1.30
N ALA A 62 -7.71 12.45 -2.59
CA ALA A 62 -8.08 13.38 -3.65
C ALA A 62 -9.60 13.64 -3.66
N HIS A 63 -10.41 12.58 -3.54
CA HIS A 63 -11.87 12.70 -3.42
C HIS A 63 -12.27 13.50 -2.18
N GLN A 64 -11.66 13.21 -1.03
CA GLN A 64 -11.91 13.93 0.22
C GLN A 64 -11.54 15.41 0.12
N MET A 65 -10.44 15.77 -0.55
CA MET A 65 -10.04 17.17 -0.73
C MET A 65 -11.05 17.93 -1.59
N ILE A 66 -11.61 17.28 -2.61
CA ILE A 66 -12.66 17.86 -3.46
C ILE A 66 -13.94 18.06 -2.63
N SER A 67 -14.39 17.05 -1.87
CA SER A 67 -15.60 17.15 -1.05
C SER A 67 -15.47 18.13 0.13
N HIS A 68 -14.30 18.21 0.76
CA HIS A 68 -14.03 19.16 1.84
C HIS A 68 -14.05 20.62 1.38
N LYS A 69 -13.52 20.91 0.17
CA LYS A 69 -13.62 22.26 -0.43
C LYS A 69 -15.07 22.70 -0.66
N LEU A 70 -15.97 21.76 -0.92
CA LEU A 70 -17.40 22.02 -1.13
C LEU A 70 -18.17 22.20 0.19
N ASN A 71 -17.85 21.44 1.25
CA ASN A 71 -18.73 21.30 2.41
C ASN A 71 -18.17 21.73 3.78
N LYS A 72 -16.93 22.24 3.87
CA LYS A 72 -16.33 22.88 5.09
C LYS A 72 -16.67 22.20 6.44
N GLN A 73 -16.58 20.86 6.55
CA GLN A 73 -16.73 20.21 7.86
C GLN A 73 -15.74 19.06 8.07
N GLY A 74 -14.96 19.20 9.15
CA GLY A 74 -14.26 18.12 9.84
C GLY A 74 -13.11 17.45 9.09
N ASP A 75 -12.62 16.36 9.68
CA ASP A 75 -11.47 15.58 9.17
C ASP A 75 -11.77 14.82 7.86
N GLY A 76 -12.98 14.95 7.29
CA GLY A 76 -13.46 14.37 6.04
C GLY A 76 -14.04 12.95 6.14
N GLU A 77 -14.92 12.60 5.19
CA GLU A 77 -15.73 11.38 5.21
C GLU A 77 -14.92 10.06 5.16
N PHE A 78 -13.73 10.10 4.56
CA PHE A 78 -12.84 8.94 4.45
C PHE A 78 -11.73 8.90 5.52
N HIS A 79 -11.69 9.84 6.47
CA HIS A 79 -10.59 10.00 7.43
C HIS A 79 -10.19 8.69 8.12
N TYR A 80 -11.16 7.99 8.69
CA TYR A 80 -10.91 6.73 9.39
C TYR A 80 -10.31 5.67 8.47
N LEU A 81 -10.85 5.53 7.26
CA LEU A 81 -10.43 4.53 6.29
C LEU A 81 -8.99 4.79 5.83
N ILE A 82 -8.70 6.03 5.43
CA ILE A 82 -7.36 6.47 5.01
C ILE A 82 -6.34 6.18 6.11
N ARG A 83 -6.58 6.69 7.32
CA ARG A 83 -5.65 6.53 8.45
C ARG A 83 -5.40 5.06 8.76
N LYS A 84 -6.43 4.22 8.71
CA LYS A 84 -6.32 2.80 9.02
C LYS A 84 -5.52 2.04 7.97
N ILE A 85 -5.71 2.36 6.69
CA ILE A 85 -4.95 1.75 5.59
C ILE A 85 -3.49 2.21 5.65
N GLU A 86 -3.22 3.50 5.83
CA GLU A 86 -1.86 4.03 5.92
C GLU A 86 -1.06 3.39 7.05
N THR A 87 -1.69 3.27 8.23
CA THR A 87 -1.06 2.60 9.38
C THR A 87 -0.72 1.15 9.06
N ALA A 88 -1.60 0.45 8.32
CA ALA A 88 -1.36 -0.94 7.94
C ALA A 88 -0.30 -1.07 6.84
N LEU A 89 -0.23 -0.12 5.91
CA LEU A 89 0.80 -0.09 4.86
C LEU A 89 2.22 0.08 5.41
N LEU A 90 2.40 0.73 6.57
CA LEU A 90 3.69 0.78 7.26
C LEU A 90 4.23 -0.62 7.60
N GLY A 91 3.34 -1.56 7.92
CA GLY A 91 3.70 -2.97 8.17
C GLY A 91 3.97 -3.78 6.90
N HIS A 92 3.77 -3.18 5.73
CA HIS A 92 3.99 -3.78 4.41
C HIS A 92 4.93 -2.92 3.55
N ALA A 93 5.80 -2.12 4.18
CA ALA A 93 6.72 -1.22 3.50
C ALA A 93 7.68 -1.98 2.55
N ASP A 94 8.03 -3.21 2.89
CA ASP A 94 8.82 -4.13 2.05
C ASP A 94 8.13 -4.49 0.73
N LYS A 95 6.79 -4.49 0.70
CA LYS A 95 5.97 -4.74 -0.50
C LYS A 95 5.73 -3.48 -1.33
N LEU A 96 6.05 -2.31 -0.79
CA LEU A 96 5.98 -1.01 -1.48
C LEU A 96 7.33 -0.59 -2.06
N GLU A 97 8.42 -1.23 -1.63
CA GLU A 97 9.78 -0.98 -2.11
C GLU A 97 9.97 -1.60 -3.50
N THR A 98 10.53 -0.84 -4.45
CA THR A 98 10.90 -1.39 -5.76
C THR A 98 12.06 -2.37 -5.63
N LEU A 99 12.21 -3.27 -6.60
CA LEU A 99 13.34 -4.19 -6.61
C LEU A 99 14.68 -3.43 -6.59
N GLU A 100 14.81 -2.34 -7.37
CA GLU A 100 16.04 -1.55 -7.38
C GLU A 100 16.32 -0.91 -6.01
N ALA A 101 15.31 -0.28 -5.40
CA ALA A 101 15.43 0.34 -4.09
C ALA A 101 15.84 -0.68 -3.01
N LYS A 102 15.25 -1.88 -3.07
CA LYS A 102 15.57 -3.00 -2.18
C LYS A 102 17.02 -3.47 -2.37
N LEU A 103 17.48 -3.59 -3.61
CA LEU A 103 18.86 -3.98 -3.92
C LEU A 103 19.86 -2.95 -3.38
N ILE A 104 19.64 -1.66 -3.67
CA ILE A 104 20.49 -0.56 -3.19
C ILE A 104 20.54 -0.58 -1.66
N ARG A 105 19.38 -0.66 -0.99
CA ARG A 105 19.32 -0.70 0.47
C ARG A 105 20.11 -1.85 1.06
N LEU A 106 20.01 -3.06 0.49
CA LEU A 106 20.76 -4.22 0.97
C LEU A 106 22.28 -4.05 0.79
N ILE A 107 22.71 -3.47 -0.33
CA ILE A 107 24.12 -3.17 -0.59
C ILE A 107 24.64 -2.13 0.41
N THR A 108 23.89 -1.05 0.64
CA THR A 108 24.28 0.01 1.59
C THR A 108 24.30 -0.49 3.04
N GLN A 109 23.33 -1.30 3.45
CA GLN A 109 23.25 -1.86 4.81
C GLN A 109 24.31 -2.93 5.07
N THR A 110 24.77 -3.63 4.04
CA THR A 110 25.77 -4.69 4.17
C THR A 110 26.73 -4.64 2.97
N PRO A 111 27.73 -3.74 2.99
CA PRO A 111 28.66 -3.56 1.86
C PRO A 111 29.44 -4.83 1.47
N SER A 112 29.61 -5.75 2.42
CA SER A 112 30.26 -7.05 2.19
C SER A 112 29.34 -8.13 1.61
N ILE A 113 28.09 -7.80 1.27
CA ILE A 113 27.15 -8.78 0.70
C ILE A 113 27.64 -9.28 -0.66
N THR A 114 27.64 -10.59 -0.85
CA THR A 114 28.04 -11.20 -2.13
C THR A 114 26.91 -11.08 -3.15
N LEU A 115 27.26 -11.04 -4.44
CA LEU A 115 26.27 -11.02 -5.53
C LEU A 115 25.30 -12.22 -5.44
N SER A 116 25.84 -13.40 -5.15
CA SER A 116 25.06 -14.63 -4.97
C SER A 116 24.07 -14.55 -3.80
N LYS A 117 24.48 -13.93 -2.68
CA LYS A 117 23.60 -13.73 -1.53
C LYS A 117 22.51 -12.71 -1.84
N LEU A 118 22.84 -11.66 -2.60
CA LEU A 118 21.90 -10.64 -3.02
C LEU A 118 20.79 -11.25 -3.91
N VAL A 119 21.18 -11.98 -4.95
CA VAL A 119 20.27 -12.73 -5.84
C VAL A 119 19.39 -13.70 -5.07
N LEU A 120 19.95 -14.42 -4.09
CA LEU A 120 19.17 -15.37 -3.26
C LEU A 120 18.11 -14.67 -2.41
N LEU A 121 18.40 -13.49 -1.87
CA LEU A 121 17.49 -12.75 -0.97
C LEU A 121 16.40 -11.98 -1.71
N THR A 122 16.66 -11.53 -2.94
CA THR A 122 15.74 -10.70 -3.72
C THR A 122 15.08 -11.44 -4.87
N HIS A 123 15.58 -12.63 -5.22
CA HIS A 123 15.20 -13.38 -6.42
C HIS A 123 15.35 -12.57 -7.71
N CYS A 124 16.23 -11.56 -7.73
CA CYS A 124 16.58 -10.83 -8.94
C CYS A 124 17.53 -11.66 -9.82
N THR A 125 17.70 -11.24 -11.07
CA THR A 125 18.74 -11.76 -11.95
C THR A 125 20.13 -11.29 -11.52
N GLU A 126 21.17 -12.02 -11.92
CA GLU A 126 22.55 -11.56 -11.70
C GLU A 126 22.83 -10.21 -12.38
N ALA A 127 22.19 -9.93 -13.53
CA ALA A 127 22.36 -8.67 -14.25
C ALA A 127 21.82 -7.50 -13.42
N GLU A 128 20.60 -7.60 -12.88
CA GLU A 128 20.00 -6.58 -12.00
C GLU A 128 20.84 -6.36 -10.74
N ALA A 129 21.35 -7.44 -10.13
CA ALA A 129 22.23 -7.35 -8.96
C ALA A 129 23.54 -6.60 -9.25
N ARG A 130 24.13 -6.80 -10.45
CA ARG A 130 25.36 -6.10 -10.87
C ARG A 130 25.10 -4.62 -11.13
N VAL A 131 24.00 -4.29 -11.82
CA VAL A 131 23.60 -2.89 -12.06
C VAL A 131 23.41 -2.15 -10.73
N ALA A 132 22.66 -2.73 -9.79
CA ALA A 132 22.44 -2.10 -8.50
C ALA A 132 23.73 -1.88 -7.68
N ARG A 133 24.70 -2.81 -7.77
CA ARG A 133 26.03 -2.61 -7.16
C ARG A 133 26.80 -1.47 -7.79
N PHE A 134 26.82 -1.41 -9.12
CA PHE A 134 27.48 -0.34 -9.85
C PHE A 134 26.88 1.03 -9.49
N GLU A 135 25.55 1.14 -9.45
CA GLU A 135 24.86 2.37 -9.07
C GLU A 135 25.11 2.77 -7.60
N ALA A 136 25.14 1.81 -6.68
CA ALA A 136 25.42 2.06 -5.27
C ALA A 136 26.87 2.48 -4.99
N GLU A 137 27.82 2.06 -5.82
CA GLU A 137 29.24 2.47 -5.76
C GLU A 137 29.51 3.82 -6.46
N SER A 138 28.56 4.32 -7.26
CA SER A 138 28.70 5.54 -8.09
C SER A 138 28.37 6.86 -7.38
N TRP A 139 28.35 6.88 -6.04
CA TRP A 139 28.05 8.05 -5.19
C TRP A 139 29.07 8.25 -4.09
#